data_AF-A0A317ELP6-F1
#
_entry.id   AF-A0A317ELP6-F1
#
_cell.length_a   1.000
_cell.length_b   1.000
_cell.length_c   1.000
_cell.angle_alpha   90.00
_cell.angle_beta   90.00
_cell.angle_gamma   90.00
#
_symmetry.space_group_name_H-M   'P 1'
#
loop_
_entity.id
_entity.type
_entity.pdbx_description
1 polymer ?
#
loop_
_entity_poly.entity_id
_entity_poly.type
_entity_poly.pdbx_seq_one_letter_code
_entity_poly.pdbx_strand_id
1 'polypeptide(L)' 'MDTGILNLLQIDGELTYKEISGKLKRSKSTIVERIKNLKDAGYIEKKVAIINIQKIRNIFTAFSPRSVKKPWSGLY' A
#
# COMPACT_ATOMS: atom_id res chain seq x y z
N MET A 1 -13.62 16.43 8.25
CA MET A 1 -12.91 15.56 9.22
C MET A 1 -12.34 14.34 8.52
N ASP A 2 -13.17 13.59 7.80
CA ASP A 2 -12.75 12.36 7.12
C ASP A 2 -11.65 12.56 6.08
N THR A 3 -11.73 13.65 5.31
CA THR A 3 -10.65 14.07 4.40
C THR A 3 -9.31 14.26 5.11
N GLY A 4 -9.32 14.75 6.35
CA GLY A 4 -8.12 14.85 7.18
C GLY A 4 -7.56 13.49 7.61
N ILE A 5 -8.43 12.52 7.90
CA ILE A 5 -8.03 11.14 8.21
C ILE A 5 -7.40 10.48 6.98
N LEU A 6 -8.05 10.62 5.82
CA LEU A 6 -7.56 10.07 4.55
C LEU A 6 -6.21 10.67 4.17
N ASN A 7 -6.05 11.99 4.26
CA ASN A 7 -4.78 12.66 3.98
C ASN A 7 -3.66 12.17 4.91
N LEU A 8 -3.94 12.01 6.21
CA LEU A 8 -2.96 11.50 7.16
C LEU A 8 -2.54 10.06 6.84
N LEU A 9 -3.50 9.17 6.55
CA LEU A 9 -3.24 7.78 6.22
C LEU A 9 -2.56 7.58 4.86
N GLN A 10 -2.77 8.49 3.91
CA GLN A 10 -2.07 8.48 2.62
C GLN A 10 -0.59 8.88 2.76
N ILE A 11 -0.29 9.84 3.63
CA ILE A 11 1.08 10.27 3.92
C ILE A 11 1.81 9.21 4.73
N ASP A 12 1.16 8.70 5.77
CA ASP A 12 1.71 7.70 6.66
C ASP A 12 0.61 6.72 7.09
N GLY A 13 0.64 5.55 6.46
CA GLY A 13 -0.32 4.49 6.74
C GLY A 13 -0.13 3.85 8.13
N GLU A 14 1.02 4.02 8.79
CA GLU A 14 1.34 3.42 10.09
C GLU A 14 0.84 4.21 11.29
N LEU A 15 0.33 5.43 11.06
CA LEU A 15 -0.22 6.27 12.12
C LEU A 15 -1.24 5.53 12.99
N THR A 16 -1.00 5.59 14.30
CA THR A 16 -1.92 5.04 15.30
C THR A 16 -3.13 5.94 15.47
N TYR A 17 -4.23 5.38 15.96
CA TYR A 17 -5.44 6.16 16.27
C TYR A 17 -5.17 7.29 17.27
N LYS A 18 -4.20 7.12 18.18
CA LYS A 18 -3.80 8.16 19.13
C LYS A 18 -3.14 9.34 18.41
N GLU A 19 -2.22 9.08 17.48
CA GLU A 19 -1.54 10.14 16.72
C GLU A 19 -2.50 10.89 15.80
N ILE A 20 -3.37 10.16 15.09
CA ILE A 20 -4.41 10.76 14.24
C ILE A 20 -5.36 11.62 15.09
N SER A 21 -5.75 11.14 16.27
CA SER A 21 -6.60 11.88 17.21
C SER A 21 -5.94 13.16 17.71
N GLY A 22 -4.63 13.12 17.99
CA GLY A 22 -3.84 14.28 18.40
C GLY A 22 -3.70 15.32 17.27
N LYS A 23 -3.38 14.87 16.05
CA LYS A 23 -3.23 15.74 14.87
C LYS A 23 -4.55 16.42 14.49
N LEU A 24 -5.67 15.71 14.57
CA LEU A 24 -7.00 16.24 14.23
C LEU A 24 -7.73 16.89 15.41
N LYS A 25 -7.15 16.86 16.63
CA LYS A 25 -7.76 17.35 17.89
C LYS A 25 -9.15 16.75 18.12
N ARG A 26 -9.28 15.44 17.94
CA ARG A 26 -10.53 14.68 18.12
C ARG A 26 -10.36 13.57 19.14
N SER A 27 -11.48 13.03 19.64
CA SER A 27 -11.41 11.87 20.53
C SER A 27 -10.92 10.64 19.76
N LYS A 28 -10.18 9.76 20.45
CA LYS A 28 -9.73 8.48 19.87
C LYS A 28 -10.90 7.62 19.43
N SER A 29 -12.00 7.60 20.20
CA SER A 29 -13.21 6.82 19.88
C SER A 29 -13.81 7.26 18.53
N THR A 30 -13.95 8.57 18.34
CA THR A 30 -14.45 9.13 17.07
C THR A 30 -13.55 8.76 15.89
N ILE A 31 -12.23 8.80 16.06
CA ILE A 31 -11.30 8.41 14.97
C ILE A 31 -11.45 6.93 14.60
N VAL A 32 -11.55 6.04 15.59
CA VAL A 32 -11.72 4.60 15.36
C VAL A 32 -12.99 4.33 14.56
N GLU A 33 -14.10 4.92 14.98
CA GLU A 33 -15.39 4.75 14.32
C GLU A 33 -15.38 5.33 12.89
N ARG A 34 -14.82 6.53 12.69
CA ARG A 34 -14.73 7.14 11.35
C ARG A 34 -13.87 6.32 10.40
N ILE A 35 -12.72 5.79 10.87
CA ILE A 35 -11.87 4.93 10.03
C ILE A 35 -12.59 3.63 9.66
N LYS A 36 -13.35 3.03 10.59
CA LYS A 36 -14.17 1.85 10.30
C LYS A 36 -15.21 2.18 9.22
N ASN A 37 -15.98 3.26 9.39
CA ASN A 37 -16.98 3.68 8.41
C ASN A 37 -16.39 3.98 7.04
N LEU A 38 -15.19 4.58 6.98
CA LEU A 38 -14.50 4.85 5.72
C LEU A 38 -14.03 3.58 5.00
N LYS A 39 -13.68 2.52 5.74
CA LYS A 39 -13.39 1.20 5.16
C LYS A 39 -14.66 0.54 4.66
N ASP A 40 -15.71 0.51 5.50
CA ASP A 40 -16.98 -0.14 5.19
C ASP A 40 -17.67 0.53 3.98
N ALA A 41 -17.54 1.85 3.85
CA ALA A 41 -18.03 2.61 2.70
C ALA A 41 -17.12 2.55 1.45
N GLY A 42 -15.97 1.86 1.52
CA GLY A 42 -15.07 1.67 0.38
C GLY A 42 -14.13 2.83 0.05
N TYR A 43 -14.05 3.88 0.88
CA TYR A 43 -13.08 4.97 0.69
C TYR A 43 -11.63 4.53 1.00
N ILE A 44 -11.47 3.53 1.85
CA ILE A 44 -10.17 2.92 2.16
C ILE A 44 -10.22 1.47 1.66
N GLU A 45 -9.71 1.24 0.45
CA GLU A 45 -9.69 -0.11 -0.14
C GLU A 45 -8.76 -1.06 0.61
N LYS A 46 -7.52 -0.64 0.88
CA LYS A 46 -6.49 -1.45 1.53
C LYS A 46 -5.33 -0.60 2.04
N LYS A 47 -4.57 -1.15 2.98
CA LYS A 47 -3.28 -0.61 3.45
C LYS A 47 -2.17 -1.51 2.94
N VAL A 48 -1.19 -0.94 2.22
CA VAL A 48 -0.09 -1.68 1.60
C VAL A 48 1.25 -1.11 2.04
N ALA A 49 2.25 -1.98 2.23
CA ALA A 49 3.63 -1.56 2.44
C ALA A 49 4.33 -1.37 1.09
N ILE A 50 4.93 -0.21 0.87
CA ILE A 50 5.76 0.07 -0.31
C ILE A 50 7.19 -0.36 0.02
N ILE A 51 7.71 -1.35 -0.69
CA ILE A 51 9.02 -1.94 -0.38
C ILE A 51 10.07 -1.53 -1.41
N ASN A 52 11.29 -1.25 -0.93
CA ASN A 52 12.41 -0.90 -1.80
C ASN A 52 12.94 -2.16 -2.52
N ILE A 53 12.65 -2.26 -3.81
CA ILE A 53 13.02 -3.41 -4.62
C ILE A 53 14.54 -3.62 -4.75
N GLN A 54 15.36 -2.56 -4.70
CA GLN A 54 16.82 -2.68 -4.79
C GLN A 54 17.39 -3.38 -3.56
N LYS A 55 16.80 -3.15 -2.38
CA LYS A 55 17.19 -3.84 -1.14
C LYS A 55 16.71 -5.29 -1.08
N ILE A 56 15.66 -5.64 -1.83
CA ILE A 56 15.11 -7.00 -1.91
C ILE A 56 15.73 -7.81 -3.06
N ARG A 57 16.37 -7.15 -4.04
CA ARG A 57 16.85 -7.78 -5.29
C ARG A 57 17.77 -8.98 -5.05
N ASN A 58 18.55 -9.00 -3.96
CA ASN A 58 19.40 -10.14 -3.60
C ASN A 58 18.62 -11.38 -3.11
N ILE A 59 17.37 -11.20 -2.67
CA ILE A 59 16.46 -12.28 -2.27
C ILE A 59 15.68 -12.79 -3.50
N PHE A 60 15.49 -11.92 -4.50
CA PHE A 60 14.76 -12.18 -5.75
C PHE A 60 15.68 -12.45 -6.95
N THR A 61 16.75 -13.24 -6.77
CA THR A 61 17.36 -13.98 -7.89
C THR A 61 16.39 -15.07 -8.35
N ALA A 62 15.29 -14.65 -8.98
CA ALA A 62 14.46 -15.54 -9.77
C ALA A 62 15.30 -15.98 -10.97
N PHE A 63 15.83 -17.20 -10.90
CA PHE A 63 16.26 -17.95 -12.07
C PHE A 63 15.11 -17.92 -13.09
N SER A 64 15.31 -17.26 -14.23
CA SER A 64 14.52 -17.51 -15.42
C SER A 64 15.38 -18.29 -16.41
N PRO A 65 15.42 -19.63 -16.36
CA PRO A 65 15.88 -20.42 -17.47
C PRO A 65 14.65 -20.79 -18.30
N ARG A 66 14.17 -19.87 -19.13
CA ARG A 66 13.50 -20.29 -20.36
C ARG A 66 13.87 -19.35 -21.50
N SER A 67 15.06 -19.63 -22.01
CA SER A 67 15.43 -19.37 -23.39
C SER A 67 14.36 -19.99 -24.30
N VAL A 68 13.41 -19.20 -24.78
CA VAL A 68 12.66 -19.58 -25.98
C VAL A 68 13.63 -19.39 -27.15
N LYS A 69 14.33 -20.48 -27.49
CA LYS A 69 15.08 -20.58 -28.76
C LYS A 69 14.04 -20.40 -29.87
N LYS A 70 14.07 -19.28 -30.59
CA LYS A 70 13.34 -19.20 -31.86
C LYS A 70 13.93 -20.24 -32.81
N PRO A 71 13.15 -21.17 -33.39
CA PRO A 71 13.65 -21.96 -34.50
C PRO A 71 13.90 -21.02 -35.68
N TRP A 72 15.06 -21.18 -36.30
CA TRP A 72 15.43 -20.50 -37.53
C TRP A 72 14.43 -20.83 -38.61
N SER A 73 13.69 -19.85 -39.11
CA SER A 73 12.97 -19.93 -40.38
C SER A 73 13.85 -19.32 -41.46
N GLY A 74 14.75 -20.14 -42.00
CA GLY A 74 15.19 -19.94 -43.37
C GLY A 74 14.04 -20.26 -44.33
N LEU A 75 14.10 -19.68 -45.52
CA LEU A 75 13.11 -19.66 -46.62
C LEU A 75 12.08 -18.54 -46.48
N TYR A 76 12.41 -17.34 -46.99
CA TYR A 76 12.04 -16.87 -48.33
C TYR A 76 13.05 -15.83 -48.81
#